data_AF-D2VIK8-F1
#
_entry.id   AF-D2VIK8-F1
#
_cell.length_a   1.000
_cell.length_b   1.000
_cell.length_c   1.000
_cell.angle_alpha   90.00
_cell.angle_beta   90.00
_cell.angle_gamma   90.00
#
_symmetry.space_group_name_H-M   'P 1'
#
loop_
_entity.id
_entity.type
_entity.pdbx_description
1 polymer ?
#
loop_
_entity_poly.entity_id
_entity_poly.type
_entity_poly.pdbx_seq_one_letter_code
_entity_poly.pdbx_strand_id
1 'polypeptide(L)'
;LDGEWIERSGRIWRATQFGNTFQWVQDGTNRNATGIAVPLNGGLQWVLFATFDGHANMKFVPSVDGSQLVATNETFTRIHSMNYSTGLSQPASTVWKCTMHEGGHFVLKNQTDGRICDTYTVRDNNRNVFVLYLVFQNQGSEQILKVETMDINTWQLPNGDCFRRT
;
A
#
# COMPACT_ATOMS: atom_id res chain seq x y z
N LEU A 1 0.64 5.55 -5.17
CA LEU A 1 1.91 5.48 -5.93
C LEU A 1 2.98 4.75 -5.16
N ASP A 2 2.93 4.78 -3.83
CA ASP A 2 3.75 3.98 -2.92
C ASP A 2 3.78 2.48 -3.29
N GLY A 3 4.89 1.79 -2.99
CA GLY A 3 5.07 0.36 -3.28
C GLY A 3 5.98 0.09 -4.49
N GLU A 4 5.91 -1.12 -5.05
CA GLU A 4 6.83 -1.58 -6.08
C GLU A 4 6.19 -1.60 -7.48
N TRP A 5 6.98 -1.25 -8.48
CA TRP A 5 6.57 -1.17 -9.88
C TRP A 5 7.61 -1.86 -10.77
N ILE A 6 7.15 -2.66 -11.72
CA ILE A 6 8.01 -3.30 -12.72
C ILE A 6 7.83 -2.62 -14.06
N GLU A 7 8.94 -2.16 -14.65
CA GLU A 7 8.94 -1.64 -16.01
C GLU A 7 9.02 -2.78 -17.04
N ARG A 8 8.80 -2.50 -18.33
CA ARG A 8 8.80 -3.53 -19.37
C ARG A 8 10.10 -4.36 -19.43
N SER A 9 11.22 -3.76 -19.07
CA SER A 9 12.54 -4.41 -19.03
C SER A 9 12.69 -5.47 -17.94
N GLY A 10 11.72 -5.56 -17.01
CA GLY A 10 11.76 -6.44 -15.84
C GLY A 10 12.45 -5.83 -14.61
N ARG A 11 12.94 -4.59 -14.70
CA ARG A 11 13.55 -3.90 -13.56
C ARG A 11 12.49 -3.36 -12.60
N ILE A 12 12.81 -3.46 -11.31
CA ILE A 12 11.93 -3.07 -10.22
C ILE A 12 12.26 -1.65 -9.77
N TRP A 13 11.23 -0.87 -9.54
CA TRP A 13 11.27 0.48 -9.00
C TRP A 13 10.51 0.50 -7.67
N ARG A 14 11.18 0.97 -6.61
CA ARG A 14 10.57 1.18 -5.30
C ARG A 14 10.13 2.61 -5.16
N ALA A 15 8.86 2.79 -4.83
CA ALA A 15 8.23 4.08 -4.67
C ALA A 15 8.04 4.45 -3.20
N THR A 16 8.36 5.70 -2.87
CA THR A 16 7.96 6.35 -1.62
C THR A 16 7.10 7.56 -1.96
N GLN A 17 5.90 7.65 -1.39
CA GLN A 17 4.95 8.74 -1.63
C GLN A 17 4.86 9.71 -0.44
N PHE A 18 4.90 11.02 -0.72
CA PHE A 18 4.71 12.11 0.24
C PHE A 18 3.61 13.05 -0.26
N GLY A 19 2.39 12.86 0.23
CA GLY A 19 1.22 13.58 -0.27
C GLY A 19 0.99 13.32 -1.77
N ASN A 20 0.95 14.39 -2.56
CA ASN A 20 0.82 14.29 -4.03
C ASN A 20 2.15 14.07 -4.75
N THR A 21 3.28 14.09 -4.04
CA THR A 21 4.60 13.88 -4.63
C THR A 21 5.12 12.47 -4.36
N PHE A 22 6.04 11.99 -5.18
CA PHE A 22 6.67 10.69 -5.00
C PHE A 22 8.12 10.68 -5.46
N GLN A 23 8.87 9.71 -4.95
CA GLN A 23 10.20 9.33 -5.40
C GLN A 23 10.22 7.84 -5.73
N TRP A 24 10.81 7.49 -6.86
CA TRP A 24 11.06 6.13 -7.34
C TRP A 24 12.57 5.88 -7.41
N VAL A 25 13.02 4.71 -6.99
CA VAL A 25 14.42 4.27 -7.09
C VAL A 25 14.46 2.91 -7.77
N GLN A 26 15.27 2.76 -8.81
CA GLN A 26 15.40 1.49 -9.54
C GLN A 26 16.42 0.58 -8.86
N ASP A 27 15.99 -0.63 -8.53
CA ASP A 27 16.82 -1.64 -7.84
C ASP A 27 18.10 -1.97 -8.59
N GLY A 28 19.21 -2.06 -7.84
CA GLY A 28 20.51 -2.44 -8.38
C GLY A 28 21.14 -1.40 -9.31
N THR A 29 20.60 -0.17 -9.35
CA THR A 29 21.11 0.93 -10.15
C THR A 29 21.11 2.24 -9.35
N ASN A 30 21.77 3.27 -9.90
CA ASN A 30 21.70 4.64 -9.35
C ASN A 30 20.59 5.48 -10.00
N ARG A 31 19.65 4.85 -10.71
CA ARG A 31 18.58 5.57 -11.39
C ARG A 31 17.47 5.94 -10.41
N ASN A 32 16.93 7.14 -10.58
CA ASN A 32 15.83 7.64 -9.79
C ASN A 32 14.78 8.33 -10.66
N ALA A 33 13.58 8.45 -10.12
CA ALA A 33 12.54 9.30 -10.66
C ALA A 33 11.85 10.05 -9.53
N THR A 34 11.43 11.27 -9.80
CA THR A 34 10.59 12.05 -8.88
C THR A 34 9.38 12.56 -9.62
N GLY A 35 8.27 12.78 -8.94
CA GLY A 35 7.12 13.32 -9.64
C GLY A 35 5.96 13.73 -8.76
N ILE A 36 4.87 14.07 -9.45
CA ILE A 36 3.64 14.57 -8.85
C ILE A 36 2.41 13.89 -9.48
N ALA A 37 1.45 13.54 -8.63
CA ALA A 37 0.10 13.16 -9.00
C ALA A 37 -0.79 14.41 -9.06
N VAL A 38 -1.42 14.64 -10.22
CA VAL A 38 -2.32 15.78 -10.43
C VAL A 38 -3.75 15.26 -10.57
N PRO A 39 -4.67 15.63 -9.66
CA PRO A 39 -6.07 15.29 -9.79
C PRO A 39 -6.69 16.07 -10.96
N LEU A 40 -7.57 15.40 -11.70
CA LEU A 40 -8.38 15.93 -12.79
C LEU A 40 -9.86 15.70 -12.45
N ASN A 41 -10.75 16.46 -13.11
CA ASN A 41 -12.21 16.27 -12.99
C ASN A 41 -12.72 16.24 -11.53
N GLY A 42 -12.25 17.18 -10.70
CA GLY A 42 -12.63 17.25 -9.29
C GLY A 42 -12.12 16.09 -8.43
N GLY A 43 -11.11 15.35 -8.89
CA GLY A 43 -10.51 14.21 -8.17
C GLY A 43 -10.99 12.84 -8.65
N LEU A 44 -11.89 12.77 -9.63
CA LEU A 44 -12.38 11.51 -10.21
C LEU A 44 -11.34 10.82 -11.09
N GLN A 45 -10.34 11.57 -11.55
CA GLN A 45 -9.23 11.06 -12.33
C GLN A 45 -7.94 11.70 -11.82
N TRP A 46 -6.81 11.10 -12.16
CA TRP A 46 -5.52 11.71 -11.92
C TRP A 46 -4.52 11.28 -12.98
N VAL A 47 -3.48 12.08 -13.15
CA VAL A 47 -2.34 11.78 -14.02
C VAL A 47 -1.06 11.95 -13.24
N LEU A 48 -0.04 11.20 -13.63
CA LEU A 48 1.30 11.31 -13.07
C LEU A 48 2.18 12.12 -14.02
N PHE A 49 3.01 12.98 -13.47
CA PHE A 49 4.20 13.50 -14.16
C PHE A 49 5.43 13.04 -13.39
N ALA A 50 6.33 12.33 -14.06
CA ALA A 50 7.58 11.85 -13.49
C ALA A 50 8.77 12.40 -14.28
N THR A 51 9.84 12.74 -13.57
CA THR A 51 11.14 13.11 -14.13
C THR A 51 12.14 12.04 -13.73
N PHE A 52 12.70 11.33 -14.72
CA PHE A 52 13.73 10.32 -14.52
C PHE A 52 15.12 10.94 -14.65
N ASP A 53 15.98 10.62 -13.69
CA ASP A 53 17.39 10.97 -13.65
C ASP A 53 17.65 12.49 -13.85
N GLY A 54 16.69 13.32 -13.44
CA GLY A 54 16.73 14.79 -13.58
C GLY A 54 16.53 15.35 -14.99
N HIS A 55 16.29 14.52 -16.01
CA HIS A 55 16.31 14.96 -17.41
C HIS A 55 15.10 14.52 -18.23
N ALA A 56 14.57 13.31 -18.03
CA ALA A 56 13.51 12.77 -18.87
C ALA A 56 12.13 12.90 -18.22
N ASN A 57 11.24 13.70 -18.81
CA ASN A 57 9.90 13.92 -18.31
C ASN A 57 8.89 13.02 -19.02
N MET A 58 8.07 12.33 -18.23
CA MET A 58 7.05 11.42 -18.73
C MET A 58 5.72 11.68 -18.02
N LYS A 59 4.65 11.67 -18.82
CA LYS A 59 3.28 11.66 -18.31
C LYS A 59 2.78 10.22 -18.29
N PHE A 60 2.24 9.79 -17.16
CA PHE A 60 1.54 8.52 -17.05
C PHE A 60 0.06 8.74 -16.80
N VAL A 61 -0.74 7.93 -17.47
CA VAL A 61 -2.16 7.78 -17.18
C VAL A 61 -2.32 6.46 -16.44
N PRO A 62 -2.91 6.45 -15.23
CA PRO A 62 -3.21 5.20 -14.56
C PRO A 62 -4.26 4.41 -15.34
N SER A 63 -4.13 3.08 -15.35
CA SER A 63 -5.21 2.20 -15.78
C SER A 63 -6.42 2.36 -14.84
N VAL A 64 -7.60 1.95 -15.33
CA VAL A 64 -8.86 2.07 -14.58
C VAL A 64 -8.80 1.35 -13.23
N ASP A 65 -8.10 0.22 -13.16
CA ASP A 65 -7.90 -0.58 -11.95
C ASP A 65 -6.69 -0.11 -11.10
N GLY A 66 -5.95 0.91 -11.55
CA GLY A 66 -4.77 1.44 -10.89
C GLY A 66 -3.58 0.46 -10.83
N SER A 67 -3.65 -0.66 -11.54
CA SER A 67 -2.59 -1.68 -11.59
C SER A 67 -1.46 -1.29 -12.54
N GLN A 68 -1.68 -0.35 -13.45
CA GLN A 68 -0.70 0.09 -14.43
C GLN A 68 -0.60 1.60 -14.49
N LEU A 69 0.60 2.08 -14.79
CA LEU A 69 0.89 3.45 -15.17
C LEU A 69 1.39 3.42 -16.61
N VAL A 70 0.60 4.00 -17.51
CA VAL A 70 0.83 3.91 -18.95
C VAL A 70 1.28 5.26 -19.48
N ALA A 71 2.47 5.28 -20.08
CA ALA A 71 2.98 6.39 -20.89
C ALA A 71 3.00 5.99 -22.38
N THR A 72 3.36 6.93 -23.25
CA THR A 72 3.38 6.72 -24.71
C THR A 72 4.28 5.55 -25.15
N ASN A 73 5.39 5.33 -24.46
CA ASN A 73 6.39 4.31 -24.83
C ASN A 73 6.74 3.33 -23.70
N GLU A 74 6.24 3.54 -22.49
CA GLU A 74 6.59 2.77 -21.30
C GLU A 74 5.34 2.40 -20.51
N THR A 75 5.37 1.24 -19.87
CA THR A 75 4.31 0.81 -18.95
C THR A 75 4.95 0.30 -17.69
N PHE A 76 4.57 0.88 -16.57
CA PHE A 76 4.90 0.36 -15.26
C PHE A 76 3.70 -0.44 -14.78
N THR A 77 3.91 -1.72 -14.55
CA THR A 77 2.90 -2.54 -13.89
C THR A 77 3.22 -2.54 -12.41
N ARG A 78 2.21 -2.26 -11.59
CA ARG A 78 2.36 -2.35 -10.15
C ARG A 78 2.67 -3.79 -9.85
N ILE A 79 3.77 -4.00 -9.12
CA ILE A 79 4.02 -5.28 -8.50
C ILE A 79 3.07 -5.33 -7.30
N HIS A 80 1.79 -5.57 -7.57
CA HIS A 80 0.94 -6.12 -6.53
C HIS A 80 1.37 -7.56 -6.37
N SER A 81 1.72 -7.97 -5.15
CA SER A 81 1.55 -9.36 -4.74
C SER A 81 0.26 -9.87 -5.36
N MET A 82 0.34 -11.00 -6.08
CA MET A 82 -0.83 -11.64 -6.67
C MET A 82 -2.03 -11.53 -5.71
N ASN A 83 -3.15 -11.00 -6.20
CA ASN A 83 -4.48 -10.90 -5.57
C ASN A 83 -4.65 -10.02 -4.31
N TYR A 84 -5.24 -8.82 -4.48
CA TYR A 84 -6.23 -8.33 -3.51
C TYR A 84 -7.59 -8.12 -4.13
N SER A 85 -8.45 -9.12 -3.97
CA SER A 85 -9.88 -8.96 -4.19
C SER A 85 -10.45 -8.06 -3.09
N THR A 86 -10.78 -6.82 -3.47
CA THR A 86 -11.79 -6.02 -2.75
C THR A 86 -13.15 -6.64 -3.04
N GLY A 87 -13.50 -7.63 -2.24
CA GLY A 87 -14.86 -8.10 -2.09
C GLY A 87 -15.07 -8.35 -0.61
N LEU A 88 -15.46 -7.29 0.12
CA LEU A 88 -16.35 -7.30 1.28
C LEU A 88 -16.25 -5.93 1.96
N SER A 89 -17.23 -5.06 1.71
CA SER A 89 -17.62 -4.10 2.74
C SER A 89 -18.05 -4.94 3.94
N GLN A 90 -17.30 -4.90 5.04
CA GLN A 90 -17.74 -5.56 6.27
C GLN A 90 -18.62 -4.60 7.06
N PRO A 91 -19.81 -5.04 7.52
CA PRO A 91 -20.57 -4.26 8.46
C PRO A 91 -19.73 -4.03 9.73
N ALA A 92 -19.98 -2.91 10.41
CA ALA A 92 -19.30 -2.44 11.63
C ALA A 92 -19.41 -3.38 12.86
N SER A 93 -19.79 -4.64 12.67
CA SER A 93 -20.11 -5.65 13.68
C SER A 93 -19.21 -6.89 13.63
N THR A 94 -18.15 -6.88 12.84
CA THR A 94 -17.31 -8.07 12.67
C THR A 94 -16.24 -8.15 13.76
N VAL A 95 -16.35 -9.14 14.65
CA VAL A 95 -15.45 -9.30 15.80
C VAL A 95 -14.22 -10.11 15.39
N TRP A 96 -13.04 -9.58 15.68
CA TRP A 96 -11.77 -10.28 15.51
C TRP A 96 -11.20 -10.63 16.88
N LYS A 97 -10.78 -11.88 17.05
CA LYS A 97 -10.18 -12.37 18.29
C LYS A 97 -8.67 -12.50 18.12
N CYS A 98 -7.92 -11.93 19.05
CA CYS A 98 -6.49 -12.20 19.16
C CYS A 98 -6.29 -13.65 19.63
N THR A 99 -5.69 -14.49 18.78
CA THR A 99 -5.42 -15.91 19.04
C THR A 99 -3.97 -16.16 19.45
N MET A 100 -3.07 -15.22 19.20
CA MET A 100 -1.66 -15.27 19.60
C MET A 100 -1.13 -13.86 19.81
N HIS A 101 -0.25 -13.67 20.79
CA HIS A 101 0.47 -12.43 21.04
C HIS A 101 1.84 -12.73 21.64
N GLU A 102 2.91 -12.41 20.90
CA GLU A 102 4.29 -12.58 21.37
C GLU A 102 5.22 -11.59 20.65
N GLY A 103 6.10 -10.91 21.38
CA GLY A 103 7.22 -10.16 20.79
C GLY A 103 6.86 -9.06 19.78
N GLY A 104 5.64 -8.47 19.85
CA GLY A 104 5.16 -7.48 18.89
C GLY A 104 4.45 -8.07 17.67
N HIS A 105 4.28 -9.40 17.63
CA HIS A 105 3.44 -10.12 16.68
C HIS A 105 2.11 -10.52 17.33
N PHE A 106 1.02 -10.34 16.59
CA PHE A 106 -0.33 -10.75 16.99
C PHE A 106 -1.00 -11.49 15.84
N VAL A 107 -1.77 -12.53 16.15
CA VAL A 107 -2.63 -13.18 15.16
C VAL A 107 -4.07 -12.88 15.49
N LEU A 108 -4.77 -12.24 14.56
CA LEU A 108 -6.20 -11.96 14.67
C LEU A 108 -6.98 -12.96 13.81
N LYS A 109 -8.05 -13.54 14.37
CA LYS A 109 -8.99 -14.39 13.64
C LYS A 109 -10.39 -13.79 13.64
N ASN A 110 -10.94 -13.58 12.45
CA ASN A 110 -12.32 -13.16 12.26
C ASN A 110 -13.27 -14.24 12.80
N GLN A 111 -14.17 -13.87 13.72
CA GLN A 111 -15.08 -14.83 14.35
C GLN A 111 -16.23 -15.27 13.43
N THR A 112 -16.55 -14.49 12.39
CA THR A 112 -17.66 -14.76 11.48
C THR A 112 -17.25 -15.68 10.33
N ASP A 113 -16.11 -15.40 9.70
CA ASP A 113 -15.68 -16.07 8.46
C ASP A 113 -14.36 -16.84 8.59
N GLY A 114 -13.69 -16.76 9.74
CA GLY A 114 -12.48 -17.53 10.04
C GLY A 114 -11.20 -17.01 9.40
N ARG A 115 -11.23 -15.88 8.66
CA ARG A 115 -10.02 -15.26 8.10
C ARG A 115 -9.00 -14.93 9.19
N ILE A 116 -7.72 -14.98 8.80
CA ILE A 116 -6.58 -14.75 9.68
C ILE A 116 -5.83 -13.50 9.22
N CYS A 117 -5.40 -12.69 10.18
CA CYS A 117 -4.56 -11.53 9.97
C CYS A 117 -3.36 -11.60 10.93
N ASP A 118 -2.18 -11.79 10.38
CA ASP A 118 -0.92 -11.65 11.09
C ASP A 118 -0.56 -10.17 11.23
N THR A 119 -0.26 -9.72 12.43
CA THR A 119 0.01 -8.30 12.70
C THR A 119 1.38 -8.17 13.32
N TYR A 120 2.23 -7.35 12.72
CA TYR A 120 3.56 -7.04 13.24
C TYR A 120 3.61 -5.57 13.64
N THR A 121 3.96 -5.30 14.90
CA THR A 121 3.99 -3.94 15.46
C THR A 121 5.42 -3.54 15.77
N VAL A 122 5.82 -2.38 15.23
CA VAL A 122 7.10 -1.74 15.53
C VAL A 122 6.82 -0.37 16.15
N ARG A 123 7.57 -0.02 17.21
CA ARG A 123 7.52 1.32 17.79
C ARG A 123 8.59 2.19 17.15
N ASP A 124 8.18 3.28 16.50
CA ASP A 124 9.07 4.37 16.14
C ASP A 124 9.18 5.34 17.31
N ASN A 125 10.25 5.20 18.10
CA ASN A 125 10.46 6.01 19.30
C ASN A 125 10.71 7.50 18.98
N ASN A 126 11.21 7.82 17.78
CA ASN A 126 11.52 9.20 17.41
C ASN A 126 10.25 9.98 17.06
N ARG A 127 9.33 9.35 16.34
CA ARG A 127 8.03 9.93 15.97
C ARG A 127 6.93 9.66 17.00
N ASN A 128 7.22 8.83 18.01
CA ASN A 128 6.27 8.39 19.03
C ASN A 128 5.02 7.71 18.43
N VAL A 129 5.19 6.99 17.31
CA VAL A 129 4.11 6.28 16.60
C VAL A 129 4.34 4.77 16.60
N PHE A 130 3.26 4.01 16.61
CA PHE A 130 3.26 2.59 16.26
C PHE A 130 3.11 2.45 14.75
N VAL A 131 3.94 1.60 14.15
CA VAL A 131 3.82 1.16 12.78
C VAL A 131 3.38 -0.30 12.81
N LEU A 132 2.19 -0.57 12.28
CA LEU A 132 1.63 -1.91 12.19
C LEU A 132 1.63 -2.38 10.74
N TYR A 133 2.05 -3.62 10.52
CA TYR A 133 1.91 -4.35 9.28
C TYR A 133 0.89 -5.46 9.50
N LEU A 134 -0.27 -5.36 8.84
CA LEU A 134 -1.34 -6.34 8.89
C LEU A 134 -1.31 -7.19 7.63
N VAL A 135 -1.12 -8.49 7.77
CA VAL A 135 -1.00 -9.49 6.70
C VAL A 135 -2.24 -10.35 6.71
N PHE A 136 -3.19 -10.06 5.82
CA PHE A 136 -4.37 -10.88 5.63
C PHE A 136 -4.07 -12.00 4.66
N GLN A 137 -4.35 -13.24 5.06
CA GLN A 137 -4.25 -14.38 4.15
C GLN A 137 -5.58 -14.60 3.41
N ASN A 138 -5.54 -14.53 2.08
CA ASN A 138 -6.70 -14.74 1.22
C ASN A 138 -6.37 -15.72 0.09
N GLN A 139 -6.86 -16.96 0.20
CA GLN A 139 -6.82 -17.97 -0.88
C GLN A 139 -5.46 -18.11 -1.60
N GLY A 140 -4.36 -18.14 -0.85
CA GLY A 140 -3.00 -18.28 -1.39
C GLY A 140 -2.30 -16.96 -1.74
N SER A 141 -2.86 -15.82 -1.34
CA SER A 141 -2.26 -14.48 -1.46
C SER A 141 -2.22 -13.72 -0.13
N GLU A 142 -1.32 -12.74 -0.01
CA GLU A 142 -1.06 -11.99 1.24
C GLU A 142 -1.21 -10.47 1.08
N GLN A 143 -2.06 -9.84 1.90
CA GLN A 143 -2.39 -8.40 1.84
C GLN A 143 -1.76 -7.76 2.98
N ILE A 144 -0.86 -6.88 2.64
CA ILE A 144 -0.12 -6.13 3.62
C ILE A 144 -0.76 -4.75 3.65
N LEU A 145 -1.43 -4.45 4.75
CA LEU A 145 -1.84 -3.09 5.08
C LEU A 145 -0.84 -2.52 6.08
N LYS A 146 -0.38 -1.29 5.82
CA LYS A 146 0.44 -0.52 6.75
C LYS A 146 -0.44 0.49 7.47
N VAL A 147 -0.34 0.52 8.80
CA VAL A 147 -1.01 1.52 9.65
C VAL A 147 0.02 2.22 10.49
N GLU A 148 -0.01 3.55 10.52
CA GLU A 148 0.72 4.34 11.50
C GLU A 148 -0.28 4.97 12.47
N THR A 149 -0.13 4.72 13.77
CA THR A 149 -1.05 5.24 14.79
C THR A 149 -0.32 5.65 16.05
N MET A 150 -0.80 6.70 16.71
CA MET A 150 -0.38 7.05 18.07
C MET A 150 -1.17 6.28 19.14
N ASP A 151 -2.37 5.80 18.80
CA ASP A 151 -3.24 5.02 19.68
C ASP A 151 -3.30 3.56 19.20
N ILE A 152 -2.66 2.67 19.96
CA ILE A 152 -2.64 1.23 19.65
C ILE A 152 -4.00 0.56 19.87
N ASN A 153 -5.00 1.24 20.41
CA ASN A 153 -6.34 0.68 20.56
C ASN A 153 -7.24 0.97 19.34
N THR A 154 -6.81 1.86 18.44
CA THR A 154 -7.58 2.24 17.25
C THR A 154 -6.69 2.27 16.01
N TRP A 155 -6.95 1.39 15.05
CA TRP A 155 -6.17 1.26 13.82
C TRP A 155 -7.03 1.61 12.61
N GLN A 156 -6.84 2.82 12.10
CA GLN A 156 -7.49 3.26 10.87
C GLN A 156 -6.79 2.59 9.68
N LEU A 157 -7.51 1.74 8.96
CA LEU A 157 -6.95 0.99 7.85
C LEU A 157 -7.00 1.82 6.55
N PRO A 158 -6.03 1.63 5.63
CA PRO A 158 -6.00 2.36 4.35
C PRO A 158 -7.22 2.14 3.45
N ASN A 159 -8.00 1.07 3.69
CA ASN A 159 -9.21 0.75 2.95
C ASN A 159 -10.49 1.41 3.52
N GLY A 160 -10.37 2.24 4.56
CA GLY A 160 -11.50 2.91 5.22
C GLY A 160 -12.12 2.14 6.38
N ASP A 161 -11.69 0.91 6.62
CA ASP A 161 -12.08 0.14 7.81
C ASP A 161 -11.30 0.59 9.05
N CYS A 162 -11.74 0.12 10.22
CA CYS A 162 -11.07 0.40 11.48
C CYS A 162 -11.07 -0.83 12.39
N PHE A 163 -9.91 -1.20 12.92
CA PHE A 163 -9.87 -2.06 14.11
C PHE A 163 -9.95 -1.21 15.36
N ARG A 164 -10.83 -1.59 16.29
CA ARG A 164 -10.89 -0.99 17.62
C ARG A 164 -10.86 -2.10 18.66
N ARG A 165 -9.94 -1.98 19.61
CA ARG A 165 -9.89 -2.87 20.78
C ARG A 165 -11.06 -2.52 21.71
N THR A 166 -11.87 -3.52 22.05
CA THR A 166 -12.96 -3.44 23.04
C THR A 166 -12.65 -4.28 24.26
#